data_AF-A0A1A8GPB6-F1
#
_entry.id   AF-A0A1A8GPB6-F1
#
_cell.length_a   1.000
_cell.length_b   1.000
_cell.length_c   1.000
_cell.angle_alpha   90.00
_cell.angle_beta   90.00
_cell.angle_gamma   90.00
#
_symmetry.space_group_name_H-M   'P 1'
#
loop_
_entity.id
_entity.type
_entity.pdbx_description
1 polymer ?
#
loop_
_entity_poly.entity_id
_entity_poly.type
_entity_poly.pdbx_seq_one_letter_code
_entity_poly.pdbx_strand_id
1 'polypeptide(L)' 'ERDIVQFVPFRDYIDRTGNHILSMARLAKDVLAEIPDQFLSYMRTRGIKPSPAPPPYSPPSQPIQTQI' A
#
# COMPACT_ATOMS: atom_id res chain seq x y z
N GLU A 1 11.96 -12.96 17.09
CA GLU A 1 12.46 -11.62 16.72
C GLU A 1 12.33 -11.46 15.21
N ARG A 2 11.87 -10.30 14.73
CA ARG A 2 11.70 -10.03 13.29
C ARG A 2 12.48 -8.75 13.02
N ASP A 3 13.37 -8.79 12.03
CA ASP A 3 14.10 -7.62 11.59
C ASP A 3 13.12 -6.69 10.86
N ILE A 4 12.72 -5.62 11.54
CA ILE A 4 11.77 -4.60 11.04
C ILE A 4 12.47 -3.28 10.75
N VAL A 5 13.79 -3.23 10.90
CA VAL A 5 14.55 -1.98 10.83
C VAL A 5 15.32 -1.94 9.51
N GLN A 6 14.92 -1.02 8.62
CA GLN A 6 15.65 -0.74 7.40
C GLN A 6 16.35 0.62 7.51
N PHE A 7 17.68 0.62 7.44
CA PHE A 7 18.46 1.85 7.36
C PHE A 7 18.75 2.19 5.91
N VAL A 8 18.20 3.31 5.43
CA VAL A 8 18.45 3.81 4.07
C VAL A 8 19.24 5.13 4.16
N PRO A 9 20.48 5.19 3.62
CA PRO A 9 21.30 6.39 3.67
C PRO A 9 20.73 7.49 2.77
N PHE A 10 20.11 8.50 3.39
CA PHE A 10 19.43 9.60 2.70
C PHE A 10 20.30 10.34 1.67
N ARG A 11 21.61 10.43 1.90
CA ARG A 11 22.57 11.12 1.03
C ARG A 11 22.60 10.54 -0.38
N ASP A 12 22.39 9.24 -0.53
CA ASP A 12 22.52 8.55 -1.81
C ASP A 12 21.33 8.85 -2.75
N TYR A 13 20.31 9.51 -2.23
CA TYR A 13 19.09 9.89 -2.94
C TYR A 13 18.99 11.39 -3.20
N ILE A 14 19.94 12.23 -2.75
CA ILE A 14 19.92 13.67 -3.03
C ILE A 14 20.60 13.95 -4.37
N ASP A 15 19.79 14.22 -5.39
CA ASP A 15 20.28 14.70 -6.67
C ASP A 15 20.75 16.17 -6.57
N ARG A 16 22.02 16.42 -6.90
CA ARG A 16 22.64 17.74 -6.90
C ARG A 16 22.10 18.66 -8.01
N THR A 17 21.43 18.11 -9.01
CA THR A 17 20.82 18.88 -10.11
C THR A 17 19.41 19.41 -9.79
N GLY A 18 18.87 19.11 -8.59
CA GLY A 18 17.62 19.70 -8.08
C GLY A 18 16.35 18.92 -8.43
N ASN A 19 16.44 17.71 -9.01
CA ASN A 19 15.26 16.89 -9.27
C ASN A 19 14.83 16.10 -8.03
N HIS A 20 14.23 16.82 -7.07
CA HIS A 20 13.81 16.29 -5.79
C HIS A 20 12.71 15.23 -5.88
N ILE A 21 11.84 15.28 -6.90
CA ILE A 21 10.70 14.36 -7.01
C ILE A 21 11.20 12.93 -7.31
N LEU A 22 12.11 12.78 -8.28
CA LEU A 22 12.70 11.48 -8.60
C LEU A 22 13.58 10.94 -7.45
N SER A 23 14.31 11.85 -6.79
CA SER A 23 15.10 11.59 -5.59
C SER A 23 14.25 10.98 -4.47
N MET A 24 13.10 11.61 -4.15
CA MET A 24 12.16 11.12 -3.14
C MET A 24 11.46 9.82 -3.56
N ALA A 25 11.13 9.67 -4.85
CA ALA A 25 10.51 8.44 -5.35
C ALA A 25 11.44 7.22 -5.21
N ARG A 26 12.75 7.39 -5.45
CA ARG A 26 13.74 6.33 -5.25
C ARG A 26 13.93 5.99 -3.77
N LEU A 27 14.04 7.00 -2.92
CA LEU A 27 14.11 6.81 -1.48
C LEU A 27 12.88 6.05 -0.95
N ALA A 28 11.68 6.48 -1.35
CA ALA A 28 10.43 5.84 -0.95
C ALA A 28 10.36 4.38 -1.44
N LYS A 29 10.82 4.11 -2.67
CA LYS A 29 10.88 2.74 -3.20
C LYS A 29 11.74 1.85 -2.32
N ASP A 30 12.96 2.27 -2.00
CA ASP A 30 13.91 1.40 -1.31
C ASP A 30 13.57 1.26 0.18
N VAL A 31 12.99 2.29 0.82
CA VAL A 31 12.45 2.25 2.20
C VAL A 31 11.18 1.39 2.33
N LEU A 32 10.32 1.37 1.31
CA LEU A 32 9.04 0.66 1.37
C LEU A 32 9.08 -0.75 0.78
N ALA A 33 10.20 -1.13 0.14
CA ALA A 33 10.33 -2.39 -0.59
C ALA A 33 10.04 -3.64 0.28
N GLU A 34 10.38 -3.59 1.57
CA GLU A 34 10.28 -4.76 2.46
C GLU A 34 8.91 -4.91 3.14
N ILE A 35 8.11 -3.84 3.17
CA ILE A 35 6.81 -3.82 3.86
C ILE A 35 5.84 -4.92 3.37
N PRO A 36 5.68 -5.18 2.06
CA PRO A 36 4.75 -6.19 1.57
C PRO A 36 5.05 -7.60 2.11
N ASP A 37 6.31 -8.01 2.07
CA ASP A 37 6.72 -9.34 2.52
C ASP A 37 6.66 -9.47 4.05
N GLN A 38 7.06 -8.42 4.78
CA GLN A 38 6.94 -8.37 6.24
C GLN A 38 5.46 -8.51 6.67
N PHE A 39 4.56 -7.79 6.01
CA PHE A 39 3.11 -7.84 6.28
C PHE A 39 2.53 -9.24 6.02
N LEU A 40 2.77 -9.81 4.84
CA LEU A 40 2.28 -11.14 4.49
C LEU A 40 2.86 -12.23 5.40
N SER A 41 4.12 -12.08 5.80
CA SER A 41 4.77 -13.02 6.69
C SER A 41 4.23 -12.91 8.13
N TYR A 42 3.85 -11.72 8.59
CA TYR A 42 3.12 -11.55 9.86
C TYR A 42 1.73 -12.19 9.82
N MET A 43 0.95 -11.93 8.77
CA MET A 43 -0.39 -12.49 8.61
C MET A 43 -0.36 -14.03 8.62
N ARG A 44 0.57 -14.63 7.87
CA ARG A 44 0.75 -16.09 7.82
C ARG A 44 1.11 -16.69 9.17
N THR A 45 2.10 -16.13 9.87
CA THR A 45 2.51 -16.64 11.20
C THR A 45 1.39 -16.54 12.24
N ARG A 46 0.51 -15.55 12.13
CA ARG A 46 -0.63 -15.35 13.05
C ARG A 46 -1.91 -16.04 12.59
N GLY A 47 -1.92 -16.71 11.43
CA GLY A 47 -3.12 -17.35 10.87
C GLY A 47 -4.23 -16.36 10.50
N ILE A 48 -3.90 -15.08 10.31
CA ILE A 48 -4.86 -14.03 9.95
C ILE A 48 -5.21 -14.21 8.48
N LYS A 49 -6.48 -14.50 8.20
CA LYS A 49 -6.99 -14.65 6.83
C LYS A 49 -7.56 -13.31 6.34
N PRO A 50 -7.41 -12.98 5.04
CA PRO A 50 -8.08 -11.83 4.46
C PRO A 50 -9.60 -11.99 4.56
N SER A 51 -10.30 -10.87 4.72
CA SER A 51 -11.77 -10.84 4.67
C SER A 51 -12.27 -11.32 3.31
N PRO A 52 -13.43 -11.99 3.26
CA PRO A 52 -14.07 -12.33 2.00
C PRO A 52 -14.32 -11.06 1.18
N ALA A 53 -14.26 -11.19 -0.15
CA ALA A 53 -14.55 -10.07 -1.04
C ALA A 53 -15.94 -9.51 -0.75
N PRO A 54 -16.12 -8.18 -0.76
CA PRO A 54 -17.45 -7.60 -0.63
C PRO A 54 -18.34 -8.14 -1.76
N PRO A 55 -19.65 -8.34 -1.51
CA PRO A 55 -20.56 -8.77 -2.55
C PRO A 55 -20.54 -7.77 -3.72
N PRO A 56 -20.72 -8.24 -4.96
CA PRO A 56 -20.84 -7.34 -6.11
C PRO A 56 -21.95 -6.31 -5.83
N TYR A 57 -21.68 -5.04 -6.10
CA TYR A 57 -22.62 -3.95 -5.87
C TYR A 57 -23.90 -4.18 -6.69
N SER A 58 -25.00 -4.45 -6.00
CA SER A 58 -26.34 -4.39 -6.58
C SER A 58 -26.84 -2.96 -6.41
N PRO A 59 -26.93 -2.13 -7.48
CA PRO A 59 -27.59 -0.84 -7.38
C PRO A 59 -29.03 -1.04 -6.91
N PRO A 60 -29.55 -0.22 -5.98
CA PRO A 60 -30.96 -0.29 -5.61
C PRO A 60 -31.81 0.03 -6.84
N SER A 61 -32.76 -0.85 -7.16
CA SER A 61 -33.78 -0.62 -8.17
C SER A 61 -34.49 0.68 -7.84
N GLN A 62 -34.20 1.77 -8.57
CA GLN A 62 -34.94 3.02 -8.41
C GLN A 62 -36.41 2.72 -8.73
N PRO A 63 -37.36 2.93 -7.80
CA PRO A 63 -38.77 2.86 -8.16
C PRO A 63 -39.04 3.98 -9.16
N ILE A 64 -39.48 3.61 -10.36
CA ILE A 64 -39.98 4.56 -11.37
C ILE A 64 -41.19 5.25 -10.74
N GLN A 65 -41.00 6.47 -10.26
CA GLN A 65 -42.10 7.30 -9.79
C GLN A 65 -42.83 7.82 -11.03
N THR A 66 -43.87 7.10 -11.46
CA THR A 66 -44.84 7.57 -12.45
C THR A 66 -45.42 8.89 -11.98
N GLN A 67 -45.06 9.99 -12.66
CA GLN A 67 -45.76 11.26 -12.51
C GLN A 67 -47.10 11.18 -13.23
N ILE A 68 -48.16 11.57 -12.53
CA ILE A 68 -49.51 11.84 -13.04
C ILE A 68 -49.65 13.35 -13.17
#